data_AF-A0A3C2BE70-F1
#
_entry.id   AF-A0A3C2BE70-F1
#
_cell.length_a   1.000
_cell.length_b   1.000
_cell.length_c   1.000
_cell.angle_alpha   90.00
_cell.angle_beta   90.00
_cell.angle_gamma   90.00
#
_symmetry.space_group_name_H-M   'P 1'
#
loop_
_entity.id
_entity.type
_entity.pdbx_description
1 polymer ?
#
loop_
_entity_poly.entity_id
_entity_poly.type
_entity_poly.pdbx_seq_one_letter_code
_entity_poly.pdbx_strand_id
1 'polypeptide(L)'
;MSENINVDEIVSQIRAEIKEKGLESSMLSFEDVPFDKEVSHSESHFELSSLVQSADYVNARNQIEPYKEITGNPITVFIKKVIRKLIKFYIMPIMTEQNALNYHCANAVNQLSCYVQNNSQVDVLKLAEKVDALELKLTATKLETDSLRTQVKALEAENAVLKKMQGEKK
;
A
#
# COMPACT_ATOMS: atom_id res chain seq x y z
N MET A 1 45.40 -27.17 10.13
CA MET A 1 46.19 -25.93 10.13
C MET A 1 45.20 -24.79 10.13
N SER A 2 44.98 -24.17 11.29
CA SER A 2 44.01 -23.09 11.46
C SER A 2 44.68 -21.79 11.04
N GLU A 3 44.29 -21.25 9.89
CA GLU A 3 44.69 -19.90 9.48
C GLU A 3 44.20 -18.91 10.54
N ASN A 4 45.13 -18.13 11.06
CA ASN A 4 44.90 -17.15 12.10
C ASN A 4 44.20 -15.94 11.45
N ILE A 5 42.86 -15.95 11.44
CA ILE A 5 42.06 -14.90 10.82
C ILE A 5 42.17 -13.62 11.66
N ASN A 6 42.90 -12.63 11.14
CA ASN A 6 43.08 -11.34 11.78
C ASN A 6 41.89 -10.42 11.51
N VAL A 7 40.96 -10.36 12.47
CA VAL A 7 39.69 -9.60 12.36
C VAL A 7 39.95 -8.10 12.16
N ASP A 8 40.98 -7.54 12.80
CA ASP A 8 41.30 -6.11 12.67
C ASP A 8 41.77 -5.77 11.25
N GLU A 9 42.51 -6.68 10.63
CA GLU A 9 42.96 -6.53 9.25
C GLU A 9 41.77 -6.58 8.28
N ILE A 10 40.84 -7.53 8.48
CA ILE A 10 39.62 -7.66 7.68
C ILE A 10 38.73 -6.42 7.81
N VAL A 11 38.52 -5.92 9.03
CA VAL A 11 37.72 -4.71 9.25
C VAL A 11 38.41 -3.48 8.65
N SER A 12 39.74 -3.41 8.69
CA SER A 12 40.47 -2.31 8.06
C SER A 12 40.40 -2.38 6.53
N GLN A 13 40.49 -3.58 5.94
CA GLN A 13 40.35 -3.82 4.51
C GLN A 13 38.94 -3.45 4.03
N ILE A 14 37.89 -3.87 4.74
CA ILE A 14 36.50 -3.50 4.41
C ILE A 14 36.31 -1.98 4.45
N ARG A 15 36.84 -1.29 5.48
CA ARG A 15 36.76 0.18 5.59
C ARG A 15 37.55 0.88 4.48
N ALA A 16 38.70 0.34 4.10
CA ALA A 16 39.50 0.85 2.99
C ALA A 16 38.77 0.66 1.66
N GLU A 17 38.15 -0.49 1.43
CA GLU A 17 37.40 -0.80 0.20
C GLU A 17 36.13 0.03 0.07
N ILE A 18 35.40 0.27 1.18
CA ILE A 18 34.25 1.20 1.22
C ILE A 18 34.69 2.61 0.82
N LYS A 19 35.84 3.06 1.33
CA LYS A 19 36.40 4.39 1.05
C LYS A 19 36.94 4.52 -0.37
N GLU A 20 37.60 3.47 -0.89
CA GLU A 20 38.11 3.41 -2.27
C GLU A 20 36.98 3.41 -3.30
N LYS A 21 35.90 2.70 -3.00
CA LYS A 21 34.69 2.66 -3.84
C LYS A 21 33.78 3.89 -3.66
N GLY A 22 34.12 4.82 -2.76
CA GLY A 22 33.36 6.05 -2.53
C GLY A 22 31.94 5.81 -2.02
N LEU A 23 31.70 4.68 -1.34
CA LEU A 23 30.39 4.30 -0.82
C LEU A 23 30.08 5.11 0.44
N GLU A 24 29.63 6.34 0.25
CA GLU A 24 29.14 7.20 1.33
C GLU A 24 27.72 6.80 1.73
N SER A 25 27.37 6.95 3.02
CA SER A 25 26.02 6.68 3.54
C SER A 25 24.92 7.46 2.81
N SER A 26 25.27 8.55 2.13
CA SER A 26 24.38 9.36 1.29
C SER A 26 24.03 8.71 -0.05
N MET A 27 24.81 7.75 -0.55
CA MET A 27 24.53 7.04 -1.82
C MET A 27 23.34 6.06 -1.76
N LEU A 28 22.80 5.82 -0.56
CA LEU A 28 21.60 4.98 -0.36
C LEU A 28 20.32 5.82 -0.19
N SER A 29 20.38 7.13 -0.43
CA SER A 29 19.19 7.99 -0.38
C SER A 29 18.36 7.82 -1.64
N PHE A 30 17.08 7.49 -1.49
CA PHE A 30 16.11 7.47 -2.59
C PHE A 30 15.74 8.88 -3.10
N GLU A 31 16.41 9.93 -2.61
CA GLU A 31 16.17 11.33 -3.02
C GLU A 31 16.68 11.64 -4.43
N ASP A 32 17.69 10.92 -4.93
CA ASP A 32 18.32 11.16 -6.23
C ASP A 32 17.63 10.47 -7.42
N VAL A 33 16.46 9.87 -7.21
CA VAL A 33 15.62 9.40 -8.32
C VAL A 33 14.84 10.60 -8.85
N PRO A 34 15.18 11.17 -10.03
CA PRO A 34 14.39 12.23 -10.62
C PRO A 34 13.02 11.64 -10.99
N PHE A 35 12.06 11.80 -10.10
CA PHE A 35 10.66 11.60 -10.41
C PHE A 35 10.19 12.89 -11.09
N ASP A 36 10.05 12.86 -12.41
CA ASP A 36 9.45 13.95 -13.18
C ASP A 36 8.03 14.21 -12.68
N LYS A 37 7.88 15.11 -11.69
CA LYS A 37 6.60 15.66 -11.25
C LYS A 37 6.16 16.75 -12.21
N GLU A 38 5.95 16.39 -13.47
CA GLU A 38 5.14 17.20 -14.39
C GLU A 38 4.09 16.32 -15.05
N VAL A 39 3.16 15.85 -14.23
CA VAL A 39 1.83 15.55 -14.72
C VAL A 39 0.86 16.27 -13.82
N SER A 40 0.25 17.32 -14.36
CA SER A 40 -0.95 17.96 -13.83
C SER A 40 -2.11 16.95 -13.92
N HIS A 41 -2.06 15.94 -13.06
CA HIS A 41 -3.21 15.18 -12.66
C HIS A 41 -3.78 15.92 -11.46
N SER A 42 -5.08 16.22 -11.49
CA SER A 42 -5.79 16.66 -10.29
C SER A 42 -5.30 15.80 -9.12
N GLU A 43 -4.83 16.42 -8.04
CA GLU A 43 -4.35 15.79 -6.80
C GLU A 43 -5.47 15.04 -6.03
N SER A 44 -6.42 14.45 -6.76
CA SER A 44 -7.37 13.50 -6.25
C SER A 44 -6.64 12.19 -6.01
N HIS A 45 -5.96 12.09 -4.87
CA HIS A 45 -5.55 10.79 -4.35
C HIS A 45 -6.77 9.87 -4.29
N PHE A 46 -6.55 8.59 -4.61
CA PHE A 46 -7.61 7.61 -4.52
C PHE A 46 -8.03 7.43 -3.05
N GLU A 47 -9.29 7.73 -2.75
CA GLU A 47 -9.87 7.52 -1.44
C GLU A 47 -10.96 6.44 -1.49
N LEU A 48 -10.75 5.34 -0.75
CA LEU A 48 -11.71 4.24 -0.69
C LEU A 48 -13.08 4.70 -0.15
N SER A 49 -13.09 5.60 0.84
CA SER A 49 -14.31 6.20 1.39
C SER A 49 -15.13 6.93 0.32
N SER A 50 -14.46 7.71 -0.54
CA SER A 50 -15.10 8.44 -1.65
C SER A 50 -15.67 7.48 -2.69
N LEU A 51 -14.97 6.38 -3.00
CA LEU A 51 -15.46 5.35 -3.90
C LEU A 51 -16.70 4.64 -3.33
N VAL A 52 -16.68 4.27 -2.05
CA VAL A 52 -17.83 3.63 -1.37
C VAL A 52 -19.02 4.59 -1.34
N GLN A 53 -18.81 5.85 -0.99
CA GLN A 53 -19.87 6.86 -1.00
C GLN A 53 -20.46 7.06 -2.41
N SER A 54 -19.62 7.03 -3.44
CA SER A 54 -20.07 7.13 -4.83
C SER A 54 -20.88 5.90 -5.26
N ALA A 55 -20.45 4.70 -4.85
CA ALA A 55 -21.19 3.46 -5.08
C ALA A 55 -22.59 3.53 -4.44
N ASP A 56 -22.68 3.94 -3.17
CA ASP A 56 -23.94 4.11 -2.46
C ASP A 56 -24.86 5.14 -3.14
N TYR A 57 -24.28 6.28 -3.54
CA TYR A 57 -25.01 7.34 -4.22
C TYR A 57 -25.62 6.86 -5.54
N VAL A 58 -24.82 6.19 -6.38
CA VAL A 58 -25.29 5.70 -7.68
C VAL A 58 -26.30 4.57 -7.50
N ASN A 59 -26.10 3.66 -6.54
CA ASN A 59 -27.06 2.60 -6.24
C ASN A 59 -28.42 3.14 -5.82
N ALA A 60 -28.45 4.19 -5.01
CA ALA A 60 -29.69 4.81 -4.56
C ALA A 60 -30.44 5.59 -5.67
N ARG A 61 -29.76 5.94 -6.77
CA ARG A 61 -30.26 6.90 -7.78
C ARG A 61 -30.16 6.42 -9.22
N ASN A 62 -29.88 5.15 -9.46
CA ASN A 62 -29.72 4.63 -10.84
C ASN A 62 -31.03 4.51 -11.62
N GLN A 63 -32.20 4.61 -10.97
CA GLN A 63 -33.50 4.53 -11.64
C GLN A 63 -34.16 5.91 -11.76
N ILE A 64 -34.57 6.25 -12.98
CA ILE A 64 -35.47 7.36 -13.27
C ILE A 64 -36.92 6.83 -13.19
N GLU A 65 -37.75 7.53 -12.42
CA GLU A 65 -39.17 7.24 -12.32
C GLU A 65 -39.98 8.02 -13.39
N PRO A 66 -40.76 7.34 -14.25
CA PRO A 66 -41.47 8.00 -15.35
C PRO A 66 -42.66 8.86 -14.88
N TYR A 67 -43.23 8.53 -13.72
CA TYR A 67 -44.52 9.06 -13.29
C TYR A 67 -44.46 9.67 -11.90
N LYS A 68 -43.64 10.70 -11.74
CA LYS A 68 -43.76 11.58 -10.58
C LYS A 68 -45.15 12.19 -10.52
N GLU A 69 -45.65 12.33 -9.29
CA GLU A 69 -46.96 12.92 -9.03
C GLU A 69 -47.04 14.33 -9.61
N ILE A 70 -48.15 14.63 -10.28
CA ILE A 70 -48.39 15.98 -10.83
C ILE A 70 -49.14 16.78 -9.78
N THR A 71 -48.48 17.79 -9.23
CA THR A 71 -49.08 18.72 -8.27
C THR A 71 -49.56 20.01 -8.95
N GLY A 72 -50.53 20.69 -8.33
CA GLY A 72 -51.08 21.97 -8.77
C GLY A 72 -52.61 22.01 -8.77
N ASN A 73 -53.17 23.09 -9.33
CA ASN A 73 -54.62 23.23 -9.43
C ASN A 73 -55.23 22.16 -10.38
N PRO A 74 -56.53 21.81 -10.24
CA PRO A 74 -57.14 20.70 -10.98
C PRO A 74 -57.06 20.83 -12.51
N ILE A 75 -57.24 22.04 -13.04
CA ILE A 75 -57.20 22.31 -14.48
C ILE A 75 -55.79 22.08 -15.04
N THR A 76 -54.77 22.59 -14.34
CA THR A 76 -53.37 22.44 -14.74
C THR A 76 -52.93 20.98 -14.64
N VAL A 77 -53.37 20.25 -13.60
CA VAL A 77 -53.12 18.80 -13.47
C VAL A 77 -53.74 18.04 -14.64
N PHE A 78 -54.97 18.38 -15.04
CA PHE A 78 -55.63 17.78 -16.20
C PHE A 78 -54.83 18.00 -17.49
N ILE A 79 -54.43 19.25 -17.78
CA ILE A 79 -53.63 19.59 -18.96
C ILE A 79 -52.29 18.84 -18.95
N LYS A 80 -51.57 18.84 -17.82
CA LYS A 80 -50.30 18.12 -17.66
C LYS A 80 -50.45 16.60 -17.88
N LYS A 81 -51.58 16.00 -17.45
CA LYS A 81 -51.88 14.57 -17.71
C LYS A 81 -52.08 14.30 -19.20
N VAL A 82 -52.75 15.19 -19.93
CA VAL A 82 -52.92 15.07 -21.39
C VAL A 82 -51.58 15.14 -22.11
N ILE A 83 -50.76 16.16 -21.81
CA ILE A 83 -49.41 16.31 -22.39
C ILE A 83 -48.57 15.06 -22.11
N ARG A 84 -48.56 14.59 -20.87
CA ARG A 84 -47.84 13.37 -20.46
C ARG A 84 -48.27 12.15 -21.28
N LYS A 85 -49.56 12.02 -21.60
CA LYS A 85 -50.08 10.90 -22.41
C LYS A 85 -49.66 11.02 -23.87
N LEU A 86 -49.62 12.24 -24.42
CA LEU A 86 -49.18 12.50 -25.80
C LEU A 86 -47.67 12.24 -25.99
N ILE A 87 -46.83 12.57 -25.01
CA ILE A 87 -45.37 12.37 -25.10
C ILE A 87 -44.90 10.98 -24.62
N LYS A 88 -45.80 10.16 -24.07
CA LYS A 88 -45.46 8.88 -23.42
C LYS A 88 -44.68 7.94 -24.33
N PHE A 89 -45.07 7.84 -25.61
CA PHE A 89 -44.43 6.92 -26.56
C PHE A 89 -42.95 7.25 -26.83
N TYR A 90 -42.55 8.51 -26.63
CA TYR A 90 -41.19 8.99 -26.83
C TYR A 90 -40.36 8.93 -25.54
N ILE A 91 -40.93 9.38 -24.42
CA ILE A 91 -40.21 9.41 -23.14
C ILE A 91 -39.96 8.01 -22.58
N MET A 92 -40.91 7.07 -22.77
CA MET A 92 -40.82 5.75 -22.16
C MET A 92 -39.62 4.93 -22.70
N PRO A 93 -39.36 4.82 -24.02
CA PRO A 93 -38.17 4.14 -24.53
C PRO A 93 -36.86 4.76 -24.03
N ILE A 94 -36.72 6.09 -24.10
CA ILE A 94 -35.51 6.80 -23.64
C ILE A 94 -35.24 6.51 -22.17
N MET A 95 -36.26 6.56 -21.33
CA MET A 95 -36.09 6.28 -19.90
C MET A 95 -35.68 4.83 -19.65
N THR A 96 -36.25 3.87 -20.36
CA THR A 96 -35.85 2.45 -20.25
C THR A 96 -34.37 2.28 -20.61
N GLU A 97 -33.92 2.88 -21.71
CA GLU A 97 -32.52 2.82 -22.14
C GLU A 97 -31.59 3.50 -21.13
N GLN A 98 -31.98 4.66 -20.61
CA GLN A 98 -31.22 5.37 -19.58
C GLN A 98 -31.14 4.57 -18.28
N ASN A 99 -32.24 3.96 -17.82
CA ASN A 99 -32.22 3.11 -16.63
C ASN A 99 -31.35 1.87 -16.82
N ALA A 100 -31.32 1.30 -18.03
CA ALA A 100 -30.42 0.19 -18.35
C ALA A 100 -28.95 0.63 -18.29
N LEU A 101 -28.60 1.77 -18.89
CA LEU A 101 -27.25 2.33 -18.80
C LEU A 101 -26.85 2.65 -17.36
N ASN A 102 -27.71 3.35 -16.62
CA ASN A 102 -27.47 3.69 -15.22
C ASN A 102 -27.27 2.44 -14.35
N TYR A 103 -28.04 1.37 -14.61
CA TYR A 103 -27.85 0.08 -13.94
C TYR A 103 -26.46 -0.50 -14.22
N HIS A 104 -26.02 -0.52 -15.48
CA HIS A 104 -24.69 -1.01 -15.83
C HIS A 104 -23.57 -0.14 -15.25
N CYS A 105 -23.73 1.17 -15.22
CA CYS A 105 -22.81 2.09 -14.56
C CYS A 105 -22.74 1.82 -13.04
N ALA A 106 -23.89 1.68 -12.37
CA ALA A 106 -23.94 1.34 -10.95
C ALA A 106 -23.21 0.01 -10.66
N ASN A 107 -23.49 -1.01 -11.47
CA ASN A 107 -22.85 -2.31 -11.36
C ASN A 107 -21.33 -2.24 -11.57
N ALA A 108 -20.85 -1.44 -12.54
CA ALA A 108 -19.43 -1.24 -12.76
C ALA A 108 -18.75 -0.57 -11.56
N VAL A 109 -19.37 0.47 -10.99
CA VAL A 109 -18.87 1.14 -9.77
C VAL A 109 -18.83 0.17 -8.58
N ASN A 110 -19.86 -0.67 -8.42
CA ASN A 110 -19.89 -1.70 -7.37
C ASN A 110 -18.78 -2.75 -7.56
N GLN A 111 -18.56 -3.21 -8.79
CA GLN A 111 -17.49 -4.15 -9.09
C GLN A 111 -16.11 -3.55 -8.80
N LEU A 112 -15.91 -2.28 -9.14
CA LEU A 112 -14.67 -1.57 -8.82
C LEU A 112 -14.49 -1.42 -7.30
N SER A 113 -15.55 -1.06 -6.58
CA SER A 113 -15.53 -0.96 -5.11
C SER A 113 -15.13 -2.30 -4.47
N CYS A 114 -15.77 -3.39 -4.89
CA CYS A 114 -15.47 -4.74 -4.42
C CYS A 114 -14.03 -5.16 -4.75
N TYR A 115 -13.57 -4.90 -5.97
CA TYR A 115 -12.20 -5.22 -6.40
C TYR A 115 -11.16 -4.51 -5.54
N VAL A 116 -11.32 -3.19 -5.33
CA VAL A 116 -10.39 -2.42 -4.50
C VAL A 116 -10.39 -2.90 -3.06
N GLN A 117 -11.57 -3.14 -2.47
CA GLN A 117 -11.68 -3.64 -1.10
C GLN A 117 -10.98 -4.99 -0.94
N ASN A 118 -11.23 -5.94 -1.85
CA ASN A 118 -10.60 -7.26 -1.81
C ASN A 118 -9.08 -7.18 -1.98
N ASN A 119 -8.60 -6.37 -2.93
CA ASN A 119 -7.16 -6.19 -3.14
C ASN A 119 -6.48 -5.54 -1.95
N SER A 120 -7.10 -4.50 -1.37
CA SER A 120 -6.56 -3.84 -0.18
C SER A 120 -6.40 -4.81 0.99
N GLN A 121 -7.34 -5.73 1.16
CA GLN A 121 -7.26 -6.77 2.19
C GLN A 121 -6.15 -7.79 1.90
N VAL A 122 -6.01 -8.23 0.65
CA VAL A 122 -4.94 -9.15 0.24
C VAL A 122 -3.56 -8.53 0.43
N ASP A 123 -3.39 -7.25 0.08
CA ASP A 123 -2.12 -6.56 0.24
C ASP A 123 -1.75 -6.37 1.70
N VAL A 124 -2.72 -6.04 2.56
CA VAL A 124 -2.51 -5.98 4.02
C VAL A 124 -2.08 -7.34 4.58
N LEU A 125 -2.72 -8.44 4.16
CA LEU A 125 -2.34 -9.79 4.60
C LEU A 125 -0.92 -10.16 4.17
N LYS A 126 -0.56 -9.91 2.91
CA LYS A 126 0.79 -10.17 2.40
C LYS A 126 1.85 -9.32 3.10
N LEU A 127 1.52 -8.07 3.42
CA LEU A 127 2.42 -7.20 4.18
C LEU A 127 2.60 -7.72 5.60
N ALA A 128 1.52 -8.15 6.26
CA ALA A 128 1.58 -8.75 7.60
C ALA A 128 2.48 -10.01 7.62
N GLU A 129 2.30 -10.93 6.68
CA GLU A 129 3.17 -12.12 6.56
C GLU A 129 4.65 -11.76 6.36
N LYS A 130 4.93 -10.73 5.56
CA LYS A 130 6.30 -10.24 5.37
C LYS A 130 6.87 -9.63 6.64
N VAL A 131 6.06 -8.89 7.40
CA VAL A 131 6.47 -8.32 8.69
C VAL A 131 6.83 -9.45 9.67
N ASP A 132 5.96 -10.45 9.83
CA ASP A 132 6.21 -11.61 10.71
C ASP A 132 7.51 -12.36 10.31
N ALA A 133 7.72 -12.58 9.01
CA ALA A 133 8.91 -13.23 8.51
C ALA A 133 10.19 -12.40 8.77
N LEU A 134 10.10 -11.07 8.66
CA LEU A 134 11.22 -10.18 8.95
C LEU A 134 11.52 -10.12 10.46
N GLU A 135 10.50 -10.11 11.31
CA GLU A 135 10.66 -10.17 12.76
C GLU A 135 11.33 -11.48 13.21
N LEU A 136 10.96 -12.61 12.60
CA LEU A 136 11.59 -13.90 12.87
C LEU A 136 13.07 -13.92 12.44
N LYS A 137 13.39 -13.35 11.27
CA LYS A 137 14.79 -13.20 10.84
C LYS A 137 15.57 -12.29 11.79
N LEU A 138 14.98 -11.18 12.23
CA LEU A 138 15.61 -10.23 13.15
C LEU A 138 15.90 -10.87 14.52
N THR A 139 14.98 -11.68 15.04
CA THR A 139 15.19 -12.40 16.30
C THR A 139 16.29 -13.45 16.18
N ALA A 140 16.34 -14.19 15.07
CA ALA A 140 17.39 -15.16 14.79
C ALA A 140 18.78 -14.51 14.70
N THR A 141 18.92 -13.42 13.93
CA THR A 141 20.19 -12.69 13.80
C THR A 141 20.62 -12.05 15.12
N LYS A 142 19.68 -11.58 15.93
CA LYS A 142 19.97 -11.07 17.27
C LYS A 142 20.52 -12.15 18.20
N LEU A 143 19.91 -13.34 18.21
CA LEU A 143 20.41 -14.49 18.98
C LEU A 143 21.82 -14.91 18.53
N GLU A 144 22.07 -14.93 17.23
CA GLU A 144 23.41 -15.20 16.68
C GLU A 144 24.42 -14.15 17.13
N THR A 145 24.04 -12.87 17.06
CA THR A 145 24.89 -11.76 17.51
C THR A 145 25.21 -11.85 19.01
N ASP A 146 24.24 -12.23 19.84
CA ASP A 146 24.43 -12.39 21.28
C ASP A 146 25.32 -13.60 21.62
N SER A 147 25.17 -14.71 20.86
CA SER A 147 26.04 -15.88 20.96
C SER A 147 27.49 -15.54 20.60
N LEU A 148 27.70 -14.87 19.46
CA LEU A 148 29.02 -14.42 19.03
C LEU A 148 29.66 -13.46 20.05
N ARG A 149 28.89 -12.50 20.58
CA ARG A 149 29.36 -11.62 21.67
C ARG A 149 29.81 -12.39 22.90
N THR A 150 29.10 -13.45 23.26
CA THR A 150 29.45 -14.29 24.42
C THR A 150 30.75 -15.07 24.16
N GLN A 151 30.91 -15.62 22.97
CA GLN A 151 32.15 -16.30 22.57
C GLN A 151 33.36 -15.35 22.54
N VAL A 152 33.19 -14.15 21.98
CA VAL A 152 34.25 -13.12 21.98
C VAL A 152 34.69 -12.79 23.40
N LYS A 153 33.76 -12.56 24.34
CA LYS A 153 34.10 -12.31 25.76
C LYS A 153 34.83 -13.47 26.42
N ALA A 154 34.44 -14.71 26.12
CA ALA A 154 35.10 -15.90 26.67
C ALA A 154 36.55 -16.01 26.17
N LEU A 155 36.77 -15.80 24.88
CA LEU A 155 38.11 -15.81 24.27
C LEU A 155 38.98 -14.65 24.77
N GLU A 156 38.40 -13.47 24.97
CA GLU A 156 39.11 -12.33 25.59
C GLU A 156 39.58 -12.66 27.02
N ALA A 157 38.72 -13.32 27.81
CA ALA A 157 39.07 -13.76 29.16
C ALA A 157 40.19 -14.82 29.15
N GLU A 158 40.10 -15.81 28.27
CA GLU A 158 41.13 -16.85 28.12
C GLU A 158 42.49 -16.25 27.68
N ASN A 159 42.47 -15.36 26.69
CA ASN A 159 43.66 -14.64 26.25
C ASN A 159 44.28 -13.77 27.34
N ALA A 160 43.45 -13.12 28.18
CA ALA A 160 43.94 -12.35 29.33
C ALA A 160 44.62 -13.24 30.37
N VAL A 161 44.12 -14.45 30.61
CA VAL A 161 44.74 -15.45 31.50
C VAL A 161 46.07 -15.93 30.92
N LEU A 162 46.12 -16.30 29.64
CA LEU A 162 47.35 -16.75 28.97
C LEU A 162 48.44 -15.67 28.99
N LYS A 163 48.10 -14.39 28.75
CA LYS A 163 49.05 -13.28 28.86
C LYS A 163 49.63 -13.15 30.26
N LYS A 164 48.83 -13.34 31.32
CA LYS A 164 49.34 -13.35 32.70
C LYS A 164 50.31 -14.50 32.95
N MET A 165 49.97 -15.71 32.49
CA MET A 165 50.85 -16.89 32.62
C MET A 165 52.17 -16.76 31.83
N GLN A 166 52.16 -16.04 30.70
CA GLN A 166 53.37 -15.77 29.92
C GLN A 166 54.22 -14.63 30.50
N GLY A 167 53.61 -13.69 31.24
CA GLY A 167 54.31 -12.62 31.95
C GLY A 167 55.08 -13.10 33.19
N GLU A 168 54.63 -14.17 33.84
CA GLU A 168 55.29 -14.78 35.02
C GLU A 168 56.50 -15.67 34.67
N LYS A 169 56.77 -15.93 33.39
CA LYS A 169 57.90 -16.75 32.91
C LYS A 169 59.16 -15.96 32.51
N LYS A 170 59.27 -14.69 32.89
CA LYS A 170 60.49 -13.88 32.77
C LYS A 170 60.98 -13.45 34.13
#